data_AF-A0A967Q0M0-F1
#
_entry.id   AF-A0A967Q0M0-F1
#
_cell.length_a   1.000
_cell.length_b   1.000
_cell.length_c   1.000
_cell.angle_alpha   90.00
_cell.angle_beta   90.00
_cell.angle_gamma   90.00
#
_symmetry.space_group_name_H-M   'P 1'
#
loop_
_entity.id
_entity.type
_entity.pdbx_description
1 polymer ?
#
loop_
_entity_poly.entity_id
_entity_poly.type
_entity_poly.pdbx_seq_one_letter_code
_entity_poly.pdbx_strand_id
1 'polypeptide(L)'
;LPGALDFSKKKQLPGGLKDNQEYLQKQVRKKSPIDENLLNILFDPQTSGGLLISISSEQAQSLLRELGNDHNDYAIVGEITTREEFPVEI
;
A
#
# COMPACT_ATOMS: atom_id res chain seq x y z
N LEU A 1 -4.34 8.26 -5.58
CA LEU A 1 -5.57 9.08 -5.55
C LEU A 1 -5.22 10.55 -5.61
N PRO A 2 -5.72 11.31 -6.61
CA PRO A 2 -5.52 12.76 -6.66
C PRO A 2 -5.97 13.44 -5.35
N GLY A 3 -5.15 14.33 -4.81
CA GLY A 3 -5.46 15.11 -3.61
C GLY A 3 -5.26 14.42 -2.25
N ALA A 4 -5.11 13.09 -2.19
CA ALA A 4 -4.98 12.35 -0.91
C ALA A 4 -3.85 12.90 -0.02
N LEU A 5 -2.70 13.22 -0.62
CA LEU A 5 -1.57 13.81 0.10
C LEU A 5 -1.88 15.21 0.65
N ASP A 6 -2.67 16.00 -0.05
CA ASP A 6 -3.05 17.34 0.41
C ASP A 6 -4.04 17.29 1.57
N PHE A 7 -4.97 16.33 1.54
CA PHE A 7 -5.88 16.05 2.67
C PHE A 7 -5.09 15.59 3.91
N SER A 8 -4.14 14.68 3.73
CA SER A 8 -3.26 14.22 4.80
C SER A 8 -2.44 15.38 5.41
N LYS A 9 -1.86 16.25 4.57
CA LYS A 9 -1.15 17.47 5.00
C LYS A 9 -2.04 18.43 5.79
N LYS A 10 -3.33 18.52 5.45
CA LYS A 10 -4.34 19.32 6.18
C LYS A 10 -4.86 18.63 7.44
N LYS A 11 -4.30 17.47 7.81
CA LYS A 11 -4.72 16.63 8.95
C LYS A 11 -6.20 16.21 8.89
N GLN A 12 -6.75 16.09 7.68
CA GLN A 12 -8.08 15.53 7.44
C GLN A 12 -7.96 14.02 7.30
N LEU A 13 -7.87 13.34 8.44
CA LEU A 13 -7.60 11.91 8.54
C LEU A 13 -8.87 11.17 9.02
N PRO A 14 -9.15 9.97 8.51
CA PRO A 14 -10.28 9.18 9.00
C PRO A 14 -9.97 8.55 10.37
N GLY A 15 -11.03 8.28 11.14
CA GLY A 15 -10.89 7.72 12.49
C GLY A 15 -10.16 6.38 12.54
N GLY A 16 -10.44 5.48 11.59
CA GLY A 16 -9.85 4.14 11.53
C GLY A 16 -8.36 4.10 11.17
N LEU A 17 -7.76 5.23 10.78
CA LEU A 17 -6.33 5.28 10.43
C LEU A 17 -5.45 4.93 11.63
N LYS A 18 -5.77 5.47 12.81
CA LYS A 18 -5.01 5.22 14.05
C LYS A 18 -5.13 3.76 14.48
N ASP A 19 -6.33 3.19 14.34
CA ASP A 19 -6.58 1.78 14.66
C ASP A 19 -5.72 0.86 13.77
N ASN A 20 -5.63 1.15 12.46
CA ASN A 20 -4.76 0.43 11.53
C ASN A 20 -3.27 0.57 11.91
N GLN A 21 -2.81 1.78 12.23
CA GLN A 21 -1.43 2.02 12.68
C GLN A 21 -1.12 1.20 13.93
N GLU A 22 -1.98 1.23 14.95
CA GLU A 22 -1.80 0.50 16.20
C GLU A 22 -1.83 -1.02 16.01
N TYR A 23 -2.70 -1.53 15.15
CA TYR A 23 -2.80 -2.95 14.82
C TYR A 23 -1.54 -3.48 14.09
N LEU A 24 -0.99 -2.67 13.18
CA LEU A 24 0.11 -3.07 12.29
C LEU A 24 1.50 -2.65 12.79
N GLN A 25 1.62 -1.86 13.87
CA GLN A 25 2.89 -1.30 14.34
C GLN A 25 3.99 -2.35 14.63
N LYS A 26 3.62 -3.59 14.98
CA LYS A 26 4.57 -4.70 15.24
C LYS A 26 4.86 -5.54 13.99
N GLN A 27 4.14 -5.28 12.90
CA GLN A 27 4.21 -6.06 11.66
C GLN A 27 4.91 -5.28 10.54
N VAL A 28 4.94 -3.96 10.62
CA VAL A 28 5.49 -3.07 9.59
C VAL A 28 6.78 -2.42 10.08
N ARG A 29 7.88 -2.63 9.34
CA ARG A 29 9.15 -1.93 9.53
C ARG A 29 9.33 -0.87 8.46
N LYS A 30 9.81 0.32 8.86
CA LYS A 30 10.25 1.37 7.91
C LYS A 30 11.72 1.17 7.61
N LYS A 31 12.10 0.93 6.35
CA LYS A 31 13.50 0.78 5.93
C LYS A 31 14.26 2.10 5.97
N SER A 32 13.55 3.20 5.76
CA SER A 32 14.10 4.56 5.73
C SER A 32 13.09 5.55 6.31
N PRO A 33 13.49 6.79 6.61
CA PRO A 33 12.54 7.84 6.97
C PRO A 33 11.52 8.06 5.83
N ILE A 34 10.24 7.92 6.15
CA ILE A 34 9.11 8.15 5.24
C ILE A 34 8.34 9.37 5.73
N ASP A 35 7.88 10.22 4.79
CA ASP A 35 7.00 11.35 5.10
C ASP A 35 5.75 10.88 5.85
N GLU A 36 5.43 11.52 6.97
CA GLU A 36 4.30 11.13 7.82
C GLU A 36 2.97 11.18 7.07
N ASN A 37 2.80 12.12 6.14
CA ASN A 37 1.57 12.25 5.37
C ASN A 37 1.42 11.09 4.37
N LEU A 38 2.53 10.60 3.82
CA LEU A 38 2.53 9.38 2.99
C LEU A 38 2.27 8.15 3.85
N LEU A 39 2.86 8.08 5.04
CA LEU A 39 2.59 6.98 5.98
C LEU A 39 1.11 6.93 6.38
N ASN A 40 0.50 8.08 6.64
CA ASN A 40 -0.94 8.18 6.92
C ASN A 40 -1.78 7.58 5.79
N ILE A 41 -1.41 7.84 4.52
CA ILE A 41 -2.09 7.24 3.36
C ILE A 41 -1.92 5.71 3.32
N LEU A 42 -0.76 5.18 3.69
CA LEU A 42 -0.53 3.73 3.72
C LEU A 42 -1.40 2.99 4.75
N PHE A 43 -1.83 3.67 5.81
CA PHE A 43 -2.72 3.12 6.85
C PHE A 43 -4.18 3.55 6.70
N ASP A 44 -4.50 4.28 5.63
CA ASP A 44 -5.85 4.79 5.38
C ASP A 44 -6.85 3.65 5.09
N PRO A 45 -7.98 3.57 5.81
CA PRO A 45 -9.00 2.57 5.55
C PRO A 45 -9.67 2.78 4.19
N GLN A 46 -9.58 1.77 3.31
CA GLN A 46 -10.20 1.81 1.99
C GLN A 46 -11.57 1.12 1.99
N THR A 47 -12.64 1.86 1.71
CA THR A 47 -13.98 1.28 1.47
C THR A 47 -14.09 0.86 0.01
N SER A 48 -14.38 -0.41 -0.26
CA SER A 48 -14.41 -0.97 -1.62
C SER A 48 -13.11 -0.71 -2.41
N GLY A 49 -11.96 -0.92 -1.76
CA GLY A 49 -10.64 -0.74 -2.37
C GLY A 49 -10.37 -1.71 -3.52
N GLY A 50 -9.19 -1.55 -4.12
CA GLY A 50 -8.71 -2.42 -5.19
C GLY A 50 -8.32 -3.82 -4.71
N LEU A 51 -7.88 -4.65 -5.66
CA LEU A 51 -7.39 -6.00 -5.40
C LEU A 51 -5.88 -5.99 -5.16
N LEU A 52 -5.42 -6.68 -4.12
CA LEU A 52 -4.00 -6.99 -3.89
C LEU A 52 -3.78 -8.50 -4.06
N ILE A 53 -2.96 -8.89 -5.02
CA ILE A 53 -2.61 -10.29 -5.31
C ILE A 53 -1.09 -10.48 -5.34
N SER A 54 -0.66 -11.73 -5.11
CA SER A 54 0.70 -12.17 -5.39
C SER A 54 0.71 -13.21 -6.50
N ILE A 55 1.67 -13.08 -7.40
CA ILE A 55 1.93 -14.01 -8.51
C ILE A 55 3.43 -14.19 -8.66
N SER A 56 3.85 -15.22 -9.42
CA SER A 56 5.27 -15.42 -9.69
C SER A 56 5.83 -14.27 -10.54
N SER A 57 7.12 -13.97 -10.36
CA SER A 57 7.78 -12.87 -11.07
C SER A 57 7.80 -13.09 -12.59
N GLU A 58 7.84 -14.35 -13.03
CA GLU A 58 7.77 -14.73 -14.44
C GLU A 58 6.42 -14.39 -15.07
N GLN A 59 5.33 -14.48 -14.29
CA GLN A 59 3.97 -14.20 -14.75
C GLN A 59 3.60 -12.71 -14.67
N ALA A 60 4.28 -11.94 -13.81
CA ALA A 60 3.94 -10.54 -13.54
C ALA A 60 3.84 -9.68 -14.80
N GLN A 61 4.84 -9.76 -15.67
CA GLN A 61 4.85 -8.97 -16.91
C GLN A 61 3.78 -9.41 -17.91
N SER A 62 3.39 -10.68 -17.92
CA SER A 62 2.28 -11.15 -18.78
C SER A 62 0.95 -10.59 -18.29
N LEU A 63 0.70 -10.68 -16.97
CA LEU A 63 -0.52 -10.14 -16.38
C LEU A 63 -0.67 -8.64 -16.64
N LEU A 64 0.38 -7.84 -16.45
CA LEU A 64 0.33 -6.41 -16.71
C LEU A 64 -0.03 -6.09 -18.18
N ARG A 65 0.50 -6.87 -19.14
CA ARG A 65 0.14 -6.71 -20.56
C ARG A 65 -1.32 -7.05 -20.84
N GLU A 66 -1.84 -8.09 -20.20
CA GLU A 66 -3.25 -8.49 -20.32
C GLU A 66 -4.17 -7.43 -19.73
N LEU A 67 -3.85 -6.93 -18.54
CA LEU A 67 -4.57 -5.83 -17.88
C LEU A 67 -4.46 -4.50 -18.63
N GLY A 68 -3.39 -4.26 -19.39
CA GLY A 68 -3.24 -3.07 -20.21
C GLY A 68 -4.28 -2.92 -21.34
N ASN A 69 -5.01 -3.98 -21.65
CA ASN A 69 -6.15 -3.93 -22.57
C ASN A 69 -7.47 -3.57 -21.87
N ASP A 70 -7.44 -3.43 -20.54
CA ASP A 70 -8.56 -3.04 -19.69
C ASP A 70 -8.43 -1.57 -19.24
N HIS A 71 -9.50 -0.98 -18.71
CA HIS A 71 -9.56 0.41 -18.24
C HIS A 71 -9.20 0.55 -16.75
N ASN A 72 -8.70 -0.51 -16.12
CA ASN A 72 -8.38 -0.53 -14.69
C ASN A 72 -6.95 -0.06 -14.42
N ASP A 73 -6.77 0.76 -13.39
CA ASP A 73 -5.43 1.11 -12.88
C ASP A 73 -4.79 -0.11 -12.20
N TYR A 74 -3.53 -0.39 -12.51
CA TYR A 74 -2.77 -1.48 -11.90
C TYR A 74 -1.31 -1.08 -11.70
N ALA A 75 -0.67 -1.67 -10.69
CA ALA A 75 0.75 -1.44 -10.41
C ALA A 75 1.37 -2.63 -9.68
N ILE A 76 2.66 -2.87 -9.92
CA ILE A 76 3.48 -3.67 -9.01
C ILE A 76 3.88 -2.76 -7.86
N VAL A 77 3.45 -3.10 -6.64
CA VAL A 77 3.66 -2.28 -5.43
C VAL A 77 4.70 -2.87 -4.47
N GLY A 78 5.28 -4.02 -4.80
CA GLY A 78 6.29 -4.70 -3.99
C GLY A 78 6.58 -6.10 -4.49
N GLU A 79 7.32 -6.85 -3.68
CA GLU A 79 7.69 -8.23 -3.93
C GLU A 79 7.57 -9.07 -2.66
N ILE A 80 7.37 -10.39 -2.82
CA ILE A 80 7.39 -11.34 -1.70
C ILE A 80 8.82 -11.85 -1.54
N THR A 81 9.39 -11.66 -0.36
CA THR A 81 10.73 -12.13 0.00
C THR A 81 10.66 -13.22 1.07
N THR A 82 11.82 -13.72 1.50
CA THR A 82 11.90 -14.62 2.66
C THR A 82 11.43 -13.90 3.92
N ARG A 83 10.65 -14.60 4.75
CA ARG A 83 10.12 -14.03 5.99
C ARG A 83 11.24 -13.57 6.92
N GLU A 84 11.18 -12.31 7.33
CA GLU A 84 12.03 -11.72 8.38
C GLU A 84 11.25 -11.53 9.69
N GLU A 85 11.87 -10.84 10.66
CA GLU A 85 11.23 -10.44 11.93
C GLU A 85 9.94 -9.64 11.69
N PHE A 86 9.99 -8.69 10.76
CA PHE A 86 8.82 -7.91 10.34
C PHE A 86 8.28 -8.46 9.02
N PRO A 87 7.00 -8.88 8.96
CA PRO A 87 6.41 -9.44 7.75
C PRO A 87 6.21 -8.43 6.62
N VAL A 88 6.23 -7.12 6.91
CA VAL A 88 6.11 -6.06 5.91
C VAL A 88 7.21 -5.03 6.12
N GLU A 89 7.94 -4.72 5.06
CA GLU A 89 8.89 -3.60 5.02
C GLU A 89 8.36 -2.53 4.06
N ILE A 90 8.39 -1.26 4.49
CA ILE A 90 8.03 -0.08 3.70
C ILE A 90 9.16 0.96 3.70
#